data_AF-A0A6M0G1J8-F1
#
_entry.id   AF-A0A6M0G1J8-F1
#
_cell.length_a   1.000
_cell.length_b   1.000
_cell.length_c   1.000
_cell.angle_alpha   90.00
_cell.angle_beta   90.00
_cell.angle_gamma   90.00
#
_symmetry.space_group_name_H-M   'P 1'
#
loop_
_entity.id
_entity.type
_entity.pdbx_description
1 polymer ?
#
loop_
_entity_poly.entity_id
_entity_poly.type
_entity_poly.pdbx_seq_one_letter_code
_entity_poly.pdbx_strand_id
1 'polypeptide(L)'
;MTDSNNEPLRSVHTSNFPQILNQLGISLVVSTYQAGKLIVLRADGNTINTHFRVFSKPMGLAADVGRLAIGTAYQVWELRNVPAVAHKLEPVGKHDACYLPRNSHITGDIDIHDLAWGKQELWFVNTRFSCLCNLDFDHSFVPRWRPNFITALTPEDRCHLNGLGMVNSVPKYVTALGETDQLKGWRENKAHGGIVMDIDTNQVLVRGLSMPHSPRWYNDRLWVLESGNGSLAIADLFSGKIETVIQLPGFTRGLSFWGNLAFVGLSQVRETAVFSGIPLTQRLEERICGVWVIHIETGQTVAFLQFEDAVQEIFAVEVLPGIRFPEIIDWNEKLIASSYVLPDEALADVPEAQKQLTTTSSTPQQQVSDSSEFSKNRLPKKSGKQRKGKRGFDIGSKENC
;
A
#
# COMPACT_ATOMS: atom_id res chain seq x y z
N MET A 1 2.94 24.07 5.18
CA MET A 1 3.86 23.16 5.88
C MET A 1 4.97 22.85 4.92
N THR A 2 6.19 23.18 5.34
CA THR A 2 7.42 23.25 4.56
C THR A 2 7.88 21.91 4.03
N ASP A 3 8.48 21.94 2.84
CA ASP A 3 9.09 20.83 2.12
C ASP A 3 9.76 19.80 3.02
N SER A 4 9.22 18.58 3.03
CA SER A 4 9.92 17.40 3.52
C SER A 4 11.05 17.09 2.54
N ASN A 5 12.30 17.07 3.05
CA ASN A 5 13.48 16.55 2.37
C ASN A 5 13.13 15.32 1.53
N ASN A 6 13.13 15.49 0.21
CA ASN A 6 12.88 14.42 -0.75
C ASN A 6 14.21 13.67 -0.94
N GLU A 7 14.62 12.90 0.06
CA GLU A 7 15.73 11.96 -0.11
C GLU A 7 15.39 11.03 -1.29
N PRO A 8 16.33 10.78 -2.20
CA PRO A 8 16.06 9.93 -3.35
C PRO A 8 15.69 8.53 -2.87
N LEU A 9 14.45 8.11 -3.16
CA LEU A 9 13.96 6.76 -2.92
C LEU A 9 14.71 5.80 -3.84
N ARG A 10 15.83 5.23 -3.36
CA ARG A 10 16.69 4.32 -4.12
C ARG A 10 16.34 2.88 -3.82
N SER A 11 16.57 2.02 -4.81
CA SER A 11 16.49 0.58 -4.64
C SER A 11 17.52 -0.12 -5.50
N VAL A 12 17.97 -1.28 -5.05
CA VAL A 12 18.86 -2.19 -5.77
C VAL A 12 18.11 -3.49 -5.99
N HIS A 13 18.22 -4.07 -7.17
CA HIS A 13 17.57 -5.34 -7.48
C HIS A 13 18.51 -6.28 -8.20
N THR A 14 18.23 -7.59 -8.13
CA THR A 14 18.94 -8.56 -8.96
C THR A 14 18.64 -8.31 -10.43
N SER A 15 19.64 -8.55 -11.29
CA SER A 15 19.55 -8.27 -12.73
C SER A 15 18.48 -9.07 -13.47
N ASN A 16 18.03 -10.19 -12.88
CA ASN A 16 17.02 -11.09 -13.42
C ASN A 16 15.57 -10.75 -12.99
N PHE A 17 15.37 -9.83 -12.03
CA PHE A 17 14.04 -9.55 -11.50
C PHE A 17 13.08 -8.94 -12.55
N PRO A 18 13.47 -7.96 -13.38
CA PRO A 18 12.61 -7.45 -14.45
C PRO A 18 12.16 -8.52 -15.44
N GLN A 19 13.04 -9.49 -15.75
CA GLN A 19 12.77 -10.59 -16.66
C GLN A 19 11.76 -11.56 -16.05
N ILE A 20 11.85 -11.84 -14.74
CA ILE A 20 10.85 -12.63 -14.03
C ILE A 20 9.47 -11.99 -14.16
N LEU A 21 9.33 -10.70 -13.84
CA LEU A 21 8.05 -9.98 -13.95
C LEU A 21 7.51 -10.02 -15.40
N ASN A 22 8.38 -9.77 -16.39
CA ASN A 22 8.00 -9.80 -17.80
C ASN A 22 7.62 -11.20 -18.31
N GLN A 23 8.32 -12.25 -17.90
CA GLN A 23 8.00 -13.62 -18.34
C GLN A 23 6.66 -14.07 -17.74
N LEU A 24 6.42 -13.72 -16.48
CA LEU A 24 5.17 -14.03 -15.78
C LEU A 24 4.00 -13.13 -16.21
N GLY A 25 4.29 -11.98 -16.83
CA GLY A 25 3.28 -11.00 -17.24
C GLY A 25 2.62 -10.32 -16.05
N ILE A 26 3.37 -10.05 -14.99
CA ILE A 26 2.86 -9.50 -13.73
C ILE A 26 3.63 -8.24 -13.32
N SER A 27 3.07 -7.55 -12.34
CA SER A 27 3.70 -6.49 -11.54
C SER A 27 3.29 -6.69 -10.08
N LEU A 28 3.96 -6.00 -9.16
CA LEU A 28 3.65 -6.08 -7.73
C LEU A 28 3.16 -4.73 -7.22
N VAL A 29 2.25 -4.76 -6.26
CA VAL A 29 1.85 -3.60 -5.47
C VAL A 29 2.25 -3.85 -4.02
N VAL A 30 2.92 -2.87 -3.44
CA VAL A 30 3.52 -2.94 -2.11
C VAL A 30 3.07 -1.74 -1.30
N SER A 31 2.62 -1.94 -0.06
CA SER A 31 2.26 -0.84 0.83
C SER A 31 3.32 -0.60 1.90
N THR A 32 3.43 0.67 2.30
CA THR A 32 4.35 1.13 3.35
C THR A 32 3.60 2.15 4.21
N TYR A 33 3.33 1.82 5.45
CA TYR A 33 2.46 2.67 6.26
C TYR A 33 3.24 3.82 6.90
N GLN A 34 4.52 3.61 7.21
CA GLN A 34 5.37 4.63 7.81
C GLN A 34 5.73 5.73 6.81
N ALA A 35 6.05 5.35 5.56
CA ALA A 35 6.38 6.28 4.49
C ALA A 35 5.12 6.87 3.81
N GLY A 36 3.93 6.32 4.08
CA GLY A 36 2.68 6.77 3.45
C GLY A 36 2.65 6.50 1.95
N LYS A 37 3.28 5.42 1.49
CA LYS A 37 3.41 5.10 0.06
C LYS A 37 2.78 3.77 -0.29
N LEU A 38 2.09 3.75 -1.42
CA LEU A 38 1.85 2.56 -2.23
C LEU A 38 2.91 2.55 -3.35
N ILE A 39 3.57 1.42 -3.56
CA ILE A 39 4.68 1.27 -4.50
C ILE A 39 4.28 0.22 -5.52
N VAL A 40 4.33 0.56 -6.80
CA VAL A 40 4.21 -0.40 -7.89
C VAL A 40 5.61 -0.80 -8.33
N LEU A 41 5.91 -2.09 -8.27
CA LEU A 41 7.13 -2.67 -8.81
C LEU A 41 6.80 -3.27 -10.18
N ARG A 42 7.30 -2.63 -11.23
CA ARG A 42 7.05 -3.01 -12.62
C ARG A 42 8.34 -3.01 -13.43
N ALA A 43 8.48 -3.94 -14.36
CA ALA A 43 9.64 -4.01 -15.23
C ALA A 43 9.60 -2.83 -16.23
N ASP A 44 10.74 -2.16 -16.41
CA ASP A 44 10.95 -1.11 -17.42
C ASP A 44 12.23 -1.40 -18.18
N GLY A 45 12.11 -2.21 -19.24
CA GLY A 45 13.28 -2.80 -19.90
C GLY A 45 14.04 -3.74 -18.95
N ASN A 46 15.30 -3.41 -18.67
CA ASN A 46 16.20 -4.20 -17.82
C ASN A 46 16.27 -3.70 -16.36
N THR A 47 15.41 -2.77 -15.96
CA THR A 47 15.34 -2.26 -14.60
C THR A 47 13.96 -2.49 -13.99
N ILE A 48 13.88 -2.40 -12.66
CA ILE A 48 12.59 -2.28 -11.96
C ILE A 48 12.29 -0.79 -11.78
N ASN A 49 11.15 -0.34 -12.29
CA ASN A 49 10.58 0.94 -11.93
C ASN A 49 9.81 0.79 -10.60
N THR A 50 10.28 1.49 -9.56
CA THR A 50 9.60 1.66 -8.27
C THR A 50 8.72 2.91 -8.33
N HIS A 51 7.44 2.74 -8.66
CA HIS A 51 6.52 3.85 -8.87
C HIS A 51 5.71 4.14 -7.62
N PHE A 52 5.83 5.36 -7.09
CA PHE A 52 5.23 5.72 -5.80
C PHE A 52 3.91 6.47 -5.96
N ARG A 53 2.93 6.11 -5.12
CA ARG A 53 1.66 6.80 -4.92
C ARG A 53 1.45 7.11 -3.45
N VAL A 54 0.74 8.18 -3.15
CA VAL A 54 0.59 8.66 -1.78
C VAL A 54 -0.78 8.27 -1.26
N PHE A 55 -0.78 7.55 -0.15
CA PHE A 55 -1.99 7.22 0.60
C PHE A 55 -1.73 7.50 2.08
N SER A 56 -2.77 7.79 2.85
CA SER A 56 -2.62 8.03 4.29
C SER A 56 -2.44 6.70 5.01
N LYS A 57 -1.20 6.35 5.39
CA LYS A 57 -0.87 5.10 6.11
C LYS A 57 -1.45 3.85 5.41
N PRO A 58 -1.08 3.55 4.15
CA PRO A 58 -1.57 2.36 3.46
C PRO A 58 -1.02 1.11 4.15
N MET A 59 -1.91 0.17 4.46
CA MET A 59 -1.64 -1.04 5.24
C MET A 59 -2.00 -2.25 4.39
N GLY A 60 -2.99 -3.07 4.77
CA GLY A 60 -3.33 -4.26 4.01
C GLY A 60 -3.78 -3.93 2.59
N LEU A 61 -3.63 -4.90 1.68
CA LEU A 61 -4.00 -4.81 0.27
C LEU A 61 -4.82 -6.03 -0.14
N ALA A 62 -5.73 -5.86 -1.09
CA ALA A 62 -6.34 -6.97 -1.83
C ALA A 62 -6.39 -6.62 -3.31
N ALA A 63 -5.85 -7.47 -4.18
CA ALA A 63 -5.77 -7.16 -5.61
C ALA A 63 -6.18 -8.34 -6.49
N ASP A 64 -6.78 -8.01 -7.62
CA ASP A 64 -6.95 -8.89 -8.78
C ASP A 64 -6.78 -8.07 -10.08
N VAL A 65 -7.00 -8.69 -11.23
CA VAL A 65 -6.86 -8.04 -12.55
C VAL A 65 -7.79 -6.82 -12.74
N GLY A 66 -8.92 -6.78 -12.03
CA GLY A 66 -9.96 -5.75 -12.19
C GLY A 66 -10.07 -4.79 -11.01
N ARG A 67 -9.55 -5.16 -9.83
CA ARG A 67 -9.81 -4.45 -8.56
C ARG A 67 -8.55 -4.36 -7.71
N LEU A 68 -8.42 -3.23 -7.02
CA LEU A 68 -7.45 -3.03 -5.95
C LEU A 68 -8.15 -2.40 -4.75
N ALA A 69 -8.05 -3.03 -3.58
CA ALA A 69 -8.48 -2.45 -2.33
C ALA A 69 -7.27 -2.12 -1.45
N ILE A 70 -7.33 -0.99 -0.77
CA ILE A 70 -6.26 -0.49 0.11
C ILE A 70 -6.88 -0.12 1.44
N GLY A 71 -6.50 -0.82 2.52
CA GLY A 71 -6.76 -0.36 3.87
C GLY A 71 -5.81 0.79 4.21
N THR A 72 -6.33 1.90 4.70
CA THR A 72 -5.57 3.11 5.05
C THR A 72 -5.83 3.50 6.50
N ALA A 73 -5.30 4.65 6.96
CA ALA A 73 -5.42 5.10 8.35
C ALA A 73 -6.86 5.03 8.91
N TYR A 74 -7.86 5.40 8.10
CA TYR A 74 -9.25 5.47 8.52
C TYR A 74 -10.24 5.20 7.38
N GLN A 75 -9.77 4.65 6.26
CA GLN A 75 -10.59 4.39 5.07
C GLN A 75 -10.21 3.07 4.40
N VAL A 76 -11.17 2.50 3.69
CA VAL A 76 -10.92 1.51 2.64
C VAL A 76 -11.10 2.19 1.28
N TRP A 77 -10.05 2.20 0.47
CA TRP A 77 -10.14 2.63 -0.93
C TRP A 77 -10.40 1.42 -1.81
N GLU A 78 -11.40 1.51 -2.69
CA GLU A 78 -11.62 0.53 -3.75
C GLU A 78 -11.41 1.20 -5.11
N LEU A 79 -10.46 0.65 -5.86
CA LEU A 79 -10.09 1.08 -7.18
C LEU A 79 -10.46 0.01 -8.21
N ARG A 80 -10.84 0.44 -9.41
CA ARG A 80 -11.14 -0.43 -10.55
C ARG A 80 -10.16 -0.18 -11.67
N ASN A 81 -9.67 -1.26 -12.28
CA ASN A 81 -8.89 -1.19 -13.50
C ASN A 81 -9.78 -0.74 -14.66
N VAL A 82 -9.35 0.30 -15.38
CA VAL A 82 -10.00 0.84 -16.57
C VAL A 82 -8.95 0.98 -17.69
N PRO A 83 -8.69 -0.10 -18.46
CA PRO A 83 -7.65 -0.10 -19.49
C PRO A 83 -7.79 1.02 -20.54
N ALA A 84 -9.04 1.40 -20.87
CA ALA A 84 -9.31 2.51 -21.78
C ALA A 84 -8.71 3.86 -21.33
N VAL A 85 -8.50 4.05 -20.02
CA VAL A 85 -7.83 5.24 -19.47
C VAL A 85 -6.33 5.09 -19.56
N ALA A 86 -5.78 3.88 -19.42
CA ALA A 86 -4.35 3.62 -19.51
C ALA A 86 -3.75 4.08 -20.85
N HIS A 87 -4.48 3.91 -21.95
CA HIS A 87 -4.06 4.35 -23.29
C HIS A 87 -3.95 5.87 -23.46
N LYS A 88 -4.50 6.65 -22.53
CA LYS A 88 -4.48 8.12 -22.52
C LYS A 88 -3.37 8.68 -21.63
N LEU A 89 -2.66 7.82 -20.89
CA LEU A 89 -1.63 8.22 -19.97
C LEU A 89 -0.29 8.38 -20.68
N GLU A 90 0.48 9.37 -20.22
CA GLU A 90 1.86 9.50 -20.62
C GLU A 90 2.76 8.53 -19.80
N PRO A 91 3.82 7.99 -20.42
CA PRO A 91 4.10 8.05 -21.85
C PRO A 91 3.15 7.14 -22.65
N VAL A 92 2.68 7.65 -23.80
CA VAL A 92 1.74 6.93 -24.68
C VAL A 92 2.22 5.51 -24.99
N GLY A 93 1.32 4.54 -24.85
CA GLY A 93 1.58 3.13 -25.19
C GLY A 93 2.37 2.36 -24.14
N LYS A 94 2.72 2.96 -22.99
CA LYS A 94 3.48 2.28 -21.94
C LYS A 94 2.63 1.57 -20.90
N HIS A 95 1.47 2.11 -20.56
CA HIS A 95 0.60 1.57 -19.50
C HIS A 95 -0.42 0.58 -20.08
N ASP A 96 -0.56 -0.59 -19.46
CA ASP A 96 -1.52 -1.63 -19.84
C ASP A 96 -2.74 -1.71 -18.91
N ALA A 97 -2.70 -1.00 -17.78
CA ALA A 97 -3.80 -0.89 -16.82
C ALA A 97 -3.81 0.48 -16.15
N CYS A 98 -4.99 0.91 -15.69
CA CYS A 98 -5.15 2.13 -14.92
C CYS A 98 -6.20 1.92 -13.82
N TYR A 99 -5.77 1.83 -12.58
CA TYR A 99 -6.64 1.67 -11.43
C TYR A 99 -7.14 3.04 -10.96
N LEU A 100 -8.44 3.25 -11.08
CA LEU A 100 -9.11 4.50 -10.69
C LEU A 100 -9.95 4.30 -9.42
N PRO A 101 -9.94 5.28 -8.48
CA PRO A 101 -10.85 5.27 -7.34
C PRO A 101 -12.32 5.16 -7.78
N ARG A 102 -13.07 4.31 -7.07
CA ARG A 102 -14.52 4.14 -7.23
C ARG A 102 -15.27 4.30 -5.92
N ASN A 103 -14.68 3.82 -4.83
CA ASN A 103 -15.22 4.02 -3.50
C ASN A 103 -14.10 4.40 -2.53
N SER A 104 -14.45 5.24 -1.55
CA SER A 104 -13.63 5.51 -0.37
C SER A 104 -14.54 5.46 0.85
N HIS A 105 -14.50 4.34 1.56
CA HIS A 105 -15.37 4.09 2.71
C HIS A 105 -14.68 4.51 3.99
N ILE A 106 -15.34 5.32 4.84
CA ILE A 106 -14.75 5.78 6.10
C ILE A 106 -15.04 4.78 7.22
N THR A 107 -13.99 4.15 7.72
CA THR A 107 -14.06 3.15 8.81
C THR A 107 -13.76 3.74 10.19
N GLY A 108 -13.06 4.88 10.24
CA GLY A 108 -12.33 5.31 11.42
C GLY A 108 -11.02 4.51 11.62
N ASP A 109 -10.22 4.90 12.61
CA ASP A 109 -8.94 4.23 12.92
C ASP A 109 -9.21 2.88 13.57
N ILE A 110 -9.31 1.85 12.74
CA ILE A 110 -9.54 0.45 13.15
C ILE A 110 -8.33 -0.46 12.88
N ASP A 111 -7.23 0.14 12.41
CA ASP A 111 -5.95 -0.51 12.15
C ASP A 111 -6.09 -1.72 11.19
N ILE A 112 -6.47 -1.46 9.94
CA ILE A 112 -6.80 -2.47 8.93
C ILE A 112 -5.54 -3.24 8.48
N HIS A 113 -5.36 -4.47 8.94
CA HIS A 113 -4.10 -5.22 8.76
C HIS A 113 -4.03 -6.11 7.52
N ASP A 114 -5.12 -6.74 7.11
CA ASP A 114 -5.12 -7.61 5.93
C ASP A 114 -6.48 -7.54 5.25
N LEU A 115 -6.50 -7.66 3.92
CA LEU A 115 -7.72 -7.63 3.14
C LEU A 115 -7.70 -8.78 2.13
N ALA A 116 -8.87 -9.28 1.77
CA ALA A 116 -8.99 -10.23 0.69
C ALA A 116 -10.36 -10.14 0.02
N TRP A 117 -10.37 -10.35 -1.31
CA TRP A 117 -11.62 -10.48 -2.05
C TRP A 117 -12.28 -11.82 -1.74
N GLY A 118 -13.50 -11.77 -1.21
CA GLY A 118 -14.39 -12.91 -1.16
C GLY A 118 -15.18 -13.08 -2.46
N LYS A 119 -16.12 -14.03 -2.48
CA LYS A 119 -17.00 -14.27 -3.64
C LYS A 119 -17.85 -13.05 -4.04
N GLN A 120 -18.31 -12.27 -3.07
CA GLN A 120 -19.26 -11.17 -3.30
C GLN A 120 -18.76 -9.83 -2.77
N GLU A 121 -17.94 -9.85 -1.72
CA GLU A 121 -17.60 -8.67 -0.93
C GLU A 121 -16.13 -8.71 -0.52
N LEU A 122 -15.61 -7.54 -0.16
CA LEU A 122 -14.28 -7.39 0.43
C LEU A 122 -14.33 -7.79 1.90
N TRP A 123 -13.41 -8.66 2.30
CA TRP A 123 -13.18 -9.01 3.70
C TRP A 123 -11.92 -8.32 4.20
N PHE A 124 -11.93 -7.88 5.46
CA PHE A 124 -10.75 -7.28 6.06
C PHE A 124 -10.64 -7.55 7.56
N VAL A 125 -9.41 -7.52 8.05
CA VAL A 125 -9.05 -7.63 9.46
C VAL A 125 -9.18 -6.26 10.11
N ASN A 126 -10.06 -6.16 11.10
CA ASN A 126 -10.11 -5.05 12.04
C ASN A 126 -9.33 -5.45 13.30
N THR A 127 -8.05 -5.10 13.33
CA THR A 127 -7.13 -5.49 14.42
C THR A 127 -7.54 -4.83 15.73
N ARG A 128 -7.95 -3.55 15.68
CA ARG A 128 -8.32 -2.79 16.87
C ARG A 128 -9.52 -3.39 17.59
N PHE A 129 -10.51 -3.92 16.87
CA PHE A 129 -11.69 -4.59 17.43
C PHE A 129 -11.59 -6.12 17.44
N SER A 130 -10.46 -6.68 17.01
CA SER A 130 -10.20 -8.13 17.00
C SER A 130 -11.25 -8.95 16.24
N CYS A 131 -11.66 -8.47 15.07
CA CYS A 131 -12.69 -9.12 14.25
C CYS A 131 -12.40 -9.05 12.74
N LEU A 132 -13.05 -9.93 11.99
CA LEU A 132 -13.19 -9.83 10.54
C LEU A 132 -14.46 -9.06 10.21
N CYS A 133 -14.36 -8.21 9.19
CA CYS A 133 -15.42 -7.30 8.79
C CYS A 133 -15.66 -7.31 7.29
N ASN A 134 -16.85 -6.83 6.93
CA ASN A 134 -17.17 -6.32 5.60
C ASN A 134 -17.65 -4.86 5.70
N LEU A 135 -17.96 -4.26 4.56
CA LEU A 135 -18.50 -2.91 4.44
C LEU A 135 -19.98 -2.97 4.05
N ASP A 136 -20.75 -2.00 4.52
CA ASP A 136 -22.08 -1.67 4.02
C ASP A 136 -22.26 -0.15 3.94
N PHE A 137 -23.46 0.31 3.59
CA PHE A 137 -23.72 1.75 3.42
C PHE A 137 -23.92 2.49 4.76
N ASP A 138 -24.48 1.81 5.76
CA ASP A 138 -24.97 2.45 6.97
C ASP A 138 -23.91 2.54 8.09
N HIS A 139 -22.89 1.69 8.05
CA HIS A 139 -21.92 1.53 9.13
C HIS A 139 -20.49 1.80 8.68
N SER A 140 -19.64 2.17 9.64
CA SER A 140 -18.18 2.24 9.42
C SER A 140 -17.58 0.89 9.02
N PHE A 141 -18.09 -0.19 9.61
CA PHE A 141 -17.75 -1.58 9.30
C PHE A 141 -18.79 -2.51 9.92
N VAL A 142 -18.94 -3.72 9.37
CA VAL A 142 -19.84 -4.76 9.89
C VAL A 142 -19.02 -5.96 10.37
N PRO A 143 -18.88 -6.19 11.69
CA PRO A 143 -18.23 -7.38 12.21
C PRO A 143 -18.99 -8.64 11.80
N ARG A 144 -18.29 -9.61 11.23
CA ARG A 144 -18.87 -10.92 10.84
C ARG A 144 -18.36 -12.07 11.67
N TRP A 145 -17.12 -11.97 12.14
CA TRP A 145 -16.48 -13.03 12.91
C TRP A 145 -15.46 -12.43 13.87
N ARG A 146 -15.27 -13.07 15.02
CA ARG A 146 -14.19 -12.79 15.96
C ARG A 146 -13.77 -14.12 16.62
N PRO A 147 -12.53 -14.25 17.11
CA PRO A 147 -12.14 -15.42 17.88
C PRO A 147 -13.07 -15.63 19.08
N ASN A 148 -13.41 -16.88 19.39
CA ASN A 148 -14.30 -17.23 20.50
C ASN A 148 -13.84 -16.74 21.89
N PHE A 149 -12.53 -16.54 22.09
CA PHE A 149 -11.97 -16.00 23.33
C PHE A 149 -12.12 -14.48 23.45
N ILE A 150 -12.49 -13.76 22.39
CA ILE A 150 -12.76 -12.32 22.44
C ILE A 150 -14.17 -12.08 22.94
N THR A 151 -14.32 -11.53 24.14
CA THR A 151 -15.62 -11.40 24.80
C THR A 151 -16.38 -10.13 24.39
N ALA A 152 -15.70 -9.05 24.02
CA ALA A 152 -16.31 -7.77 23.62
C ALA A 152 -15.69 -7.18 22.34
N LEU A 153 -16.49 -6.44 21.55
CA LEU A 153 -16.03 -5.66 20.41
C LEU A 153 -15.63 -4.26 20.89
N THR A 154 -14.41 -4.15 21.41
CA THR A 154 -13.84 -2.91 21.95
C THR A 154 -12.59 -2.52 21.18
N PRO A 155 -12.26 -1.21 21.09
CA PRO A 155 -11.11 -0.73 20.32
C PRO A 155 -9.77 -0.91 21.07
N GLU A 156 -9.49 -2.12 21.54
CA GLU A 156 -8.44 -2.42 22.51
C GLU A 156 -7.30 -3.29 21.96
N ASP A 157 -7.38 -3.74 20.70
CA ASP A 157 -6.33 -4.57 20.06
C ASP A 157 -5.95 -5.76 20.97
N ARG A 158 -6.95 -6.55 21.35
CA ARG A 158 -6.81 -7.53 22.44
C ARG A 158 -5.84 -8.65 22.08
N CYS A 159 -6.02 -9.24 20.89
CA CYS A 159 -5.20 -10.35 20.40
C CYS A 159 -4.24 -9.99 19.27
N HIS A 160 -4.35 -8.78 18.74
CA HIS A 160 -3.74 -8.39 17.46
C HIS A 160 -4.06 -9.39 16.35
N LEU A 161 -5.35 -9.50 16.03
CA LEU A 161 -5.78 -10.23 14.85
C LEU A 161 -5.10 -9.57 13.64
N ASN A 162 -4.37 -10.36 12.87
CA ASN A 162 -3.32 -9.84 11.99
C ASN A 162 -3.58 -10.18 10.53
N GLY A 163 -3.52 -11.47 10.18
CA GLY A 163 -3.64 -11.91 8.79
C GLY A 163 -4.91 -12.71 8.50
N LEU A 164 -5.33 -12.71 7.24
CA LEU A 164 -6.51 -13.41 6.72
C LEU A 164 -6.13 -14.34 5.55
N GLY A 165 -6.46 -15.62 5.68
CA GLY A 165 -6.27 -16.65 4.66
C GLY A 165 -7.59 -17.09 4.08
N MET A 166 -7.69 -17.06 2.75
CA MET A 166 -8.88 -17.44 2.00
C MET A 166 -8.72 -18.84 1.40
N VAL A 167 -9.77 -19.66 1.44
CA VAL A 167 -9.86 -20.92 0.68
C VAL A 167 -11.10 -20.83 -0.21
N ASN A 168 -10.94 -21.02 -1.52
CA ASN A 168 -12.02 -20.90 -2.49
C ASN A 168 -12.81 -19.57 -2.39
N SER A 169 -12.08 -18.47 -2.18
CA SER A 169 -12.63 -17.11 -1.99
C SER A 169 -13.58 -16.98 -0.80
N VAL A 170 -13.39 -17.79 0.24
CA VAL A 170 -14.08 -17.71 1.53
C VAL A 170 -13.04 -17.57 2.65
N PRO A 171 -13.24 -16.68 3.65
CA PRO A 171 -12.39 -16.64 4.83
C PRO A 171 -12.29 -18.02 5.47
N LYS A 172 -11.06 -18.51 5.70
CA LYS A 172 -10.86 -19.84 6.31
C LYS A 172 -9.88 -19.83 7.48
N TYR A 173 -8.78 -19.11 7.37
CA TYR A 173 -7.74 -19.08 8.40
C TYR A 173 -7.42 -17.65 8.81
N VAL A 174 -7.04 -17.45 10.06
CA VAL A 174 -6.49 -16.19 10.55
C VAL A 174 -5.22 -16.42 11.34
N THR A 175 -4.37 -15.38 11.42
CA THR A 175 -3.30 -15.30 12.41
C THR A 175 -3.60 -14.23 13.45
N ALA A 176 -3.16 -14.44 14.68
CA ALA A 176 -3.15 -13.43 15.73
C ALA A 176 -1.82 -13.50 16.49
N LEU A 177 -1.41 -12.40 17.12
CA LEU A 177 -0.14 -12.38 17.87
C LEU A 177 -0.27 -12.89 19.31
N GLY A 178 -1.49 -13.08 19.81
CA GLY A 178 -1.74 -13.65 21.14
C GLY A 178 -3.15 -14.23 21.29
N GLU A 179 -3.28 -15.36 21.98
CA GLU A 179 -4.57 -15.91 22.45
C GLU A 179 -5.00 -15.19 23.74
N THR A 180 -5.46 -13.94 23.63
CA THR A 180 -5.78 -13.07 24.79
C THR A 180 -6.95 -12.14 24.52
N ASP A 181 -7.65 -11.78 25.60
CA ASP A 181 -8.83 -10.91 25.65
C ASP A 181 -8.59 -9.67 26.54
N GLN A 182 -7.34 -9.25 26.67
CA GLN A 182 -6.93 -8.08 27.45
C GLN A 182 -6.40 -6.97 26.54
N LEU A 183 -6.57 -5.71 26.92
CA LEU A 183 -6.03 -4.54 26.21
C LEU A 183 -4.55 -4.76 25.84
N LYS A 184 -4.27 -4.90 24.53
CA LYS A 184 -2.92 -5.15 23.99
C LYS A 184 -2.17 -6.32 24.65
N GLY A 185 -2.89 -7.32 25.16
CA GLY A 185 -2.31 -8.43 25.94
C GLY A 185 -1.30 -9.27 25.16
N TRP A 186 -1.39 -9.28 23.83
CA TRP A 186 -0.45 -9.97 22.93
C TRP A 186 1.01 -9.50 23.07
N ARG A 187 1.25 -8.29 23.59
CA ARG A 187 2.59 -7.68 23.65
C ARG A 187 3.55 -8.41 24.60
N GLU A 188 3.03 -8.97 25.68
CA GLU A 188 3.82 -9.62 26.73
C GLU A 188 4.53 -10.86 26.19
N ASN A 189 3.81 -11.70 25.45
CA ASN A 189 4.33 -12.95 24.89
C ASN A 189 4.48 -12.90 23.36
N LYS A 190 4.68 -11.73 22.74
CA LYS A 190 4.73 -11.57 21.27
C LYS A 190 5.73 -12.49 20.54
N ALA A 191 6.76 -12.95 21.24
CA ALA A 191 7.79 -13.85 20.70
C ALA A 191 7.30 -15.30 20.53
N HIS A 192 6.31 -15.74 21.31
CA HIS A 192 5.82 -17.14 21.32
C HIS A 192 4.30 -17.26 21.49
N GLY A 193 3.56 -16.15 21.48
CA GLY A 193 2.12 -16.10 21.75
C GLY A 193 1.26 -16.25 20.51
N GLY A 194 1.87 -16.20 19.33
CA GLY A 194 1.16 -16.18 18.07
C GLY A 194 0.47 -17.50 17.76
N ILE A 195 -0.65 -17.39 17.05
CA ILE A 195 -1.52 -18.51 16.70
C ILE A 195 -1.96 -18.49 15.23
N VAL A 196 -2.34 -19.66 14.73
CA VAL A 196 -3.18 -19.84 13.54
C VAL A 196 -4.51 -20.44 13.97
N MET A 197 -5.61 -19.89 13.50
CA MET A 197 -6.96 -20.32 13.87
C MET A 197 -7.82 -20.59 12.63
N ASP A 198 -8.65 -21.63 12.71
CA ASP A 198 -9.68 -21.94 11.72
C ASP A 198 -10.96 -21.16 12.06
N ILE A 199 -11.50 -20.45 11.06
CA ILE A 199 -12.65 -19.56 11.23
C ILE A 199 -13.94 -20.36 11.48
N ASP A 200 -14.15 -21.46 10.76
CA ASP A 200 -15.40 -22.23 10.80
C ASP A 200 -15.57 -22.93 12.16
N THR A 201 -14.49 -23.54 12.63
CA THR A 201 -14.50 -24.36 13.86
C THR A 201 -14.11 -23.58 15.11
N ASN A 202 -13.59 -22.36 14.95
CA ASN A 202 -12.96 -21.59 16.03
C ASN A 202 -11.84 -22.34 16.78
N GLN A 203 -11.19 -23.30 16.12
CA GLN A 203 -10.08 -24.04 16.71
C GLN A 203 -8.75 -23.35 16.41
N VAL A 204 -7.92 -23.22 17.44
CA VAL A 204 -6.52 -22.83 17.27
C VAL A 204 -5.73 -24.06 16.81
N LEU A 205 -5.26 -24.01 15.58
CA LEU A 205 -4.56 -25.11 14.90
C LEU A 205 -3.06 -25.13 15.23
N VAL A 206 -2.44 -23.96 15.32
CA VAL A 206 -1.01 -23.80 15.60
C VAL A 206 -0.83 -22.76 16.70
N ARG A 207 0.10 -23.00 17.63
CA ARG A 207 0.48 -22.10 18.73
C ARG A 207 1.99 -21.93 18.77
N GLY A 208 2.47 -20.99 19.59
CA GLY A 208 3.90 -20.84 19.82
C GLY A 208 4.60 -19.97 18.79
N LEU A 209 3.86 -19.32 17.89
CA LEU A 209 4.45 -18.62 16.74
C LEU A 209 4.99 -17.25 17.14
N SER A 210 6.10 -16.87 16.51
CA SER A 210 6.68 -15.54 16.67
C SER A 210 6.08 -14.55 15.68
N MET A 211 5.15 -13.73 16.18
CA MET A 211 4.47 -12.68 15.41
C MET A 211 3.95 -13.13 14.02
N PRO A 212 3.03 -14.09 13.89
CA PRO A 212 2.63 -14.65 12.59
C PRO A 212 1.82 -13.67 11.72
N HIS A 213 2.19 -13.54 10.44
CA HIS A 213 1.55 -12.67 9.45
C HIS A 213 1.13 -13.43 8.18
N SER A 214 0.23 -12.80 7.41
CA SER A 214 -0.10 -13.13 6.02
C SER A 214 -0.32 -14.64 5.77
N PRO A 215 -1.27 -15.30 6.46
CA PRO A 215 -1.65 -16.66 6.13
C PRO A 215 -2.22 -16.69 4.70
N ARG A 216 -1.71 -17.59 3.86
CA ARG A 216 -2.14 -17.74 2.47
C ARG A 216 -2.33 -19.22 2.14
N TRP A 217 -3.50 -19.57 1.62
CA TRP A 217 -3.72 -20.90 1.07
C TRP A 217 -3.20 -20.95 -0.36
N TYR A 218 -2.20 -21.78 -0.63
CA TYR A 218 -1.59 -21.89 -1.96
C TYR A 218 -1.03 -23.28 -2.19
N ASN A 219 -1.30 -23.87 -3.36
CA ASN A 219 -0.96 -25.26 -3.70
C ASN A 219 -1.35 -26.26 -2.60
N ASP A 220 -2.61 -26.20 -2.16
CA ASP A 220 -3.22 -27.06 -1.13
C ASP A 220 -2.48 -27.09 0.21
N ARG A 221 -1.76 -26.00 0.52
CA ARG A 221 -1.03 -25.82 1.77
C ARG A 221 -1.35 -24.46 2.38
N LEU A 222 -1.32 -24.38 3.71
CA LEU A 222 -1.37 -23.11 4.42
C LEU A 222 0.05 -22.59 4.62
N TRP A 223 0.37 -21.50 3.95
CA TRP A 223 1.63 -20.76 4.12
C TRP A 223 1.44 -19.66 5.14
N VAL A 224 2.46 -19.41 5.95
CA VAL A 224 2.46 -18.36 6.98
C VAL A 224 3.83 -17.70 7.03
N LEU A 225 3.85 -16.39 7.28
CA LEU A 225 5.07 -15.68 7.62
C LEU A 225 5.26 -15.74 9.14
N GLU A 226 6.34 -16.37 9.60
CA GLU A 226 6.73 -16.31 11.01
C GLU A 226 7.69 -15.14 11.19
N SER A 227 7.10 -13.94 11.25
CA SER A 227 7.83 -12.69 11.08
C SER A 227 8.83 -12.39 12.17
N GLY A 228 8.56 -12.84 13.40
CA GLY A 228 9.52 -12.76 14.51
C GLY A 228 10.79 -13.59 14.29
N ASN A 229 10.72 -14.61 13.43
CA ASN A 229 11.87 -15.40 12.98
C ASN A 229 12.43 -14.93 11.62
N GLY A 230 11.70 -14.03 10.94
CA GLY A 230 11.99 -13.59 9.57
C GLY A 230 11.91 -14.75 8.59
N SER A 231 10.89 -15.60 8.69
CA SER A 231 10.81 -16.82 7.87
C SER A 231 9.51 -16.92 7.07
N LEU A 232 9.57 -17.70 5.99
CA LEU A 232 8.41 -18.24 5.28
C LEU A 232 8.29 -19.71 5.67
N ALA A 233 7.09 -20.12 6.08
CA ALA A 233 6.83 -21.46 6.58
C ALA A 233 5.50 -22.02 6.07
N ILE A 234 5.35 -23.33 6.17
CA ILE A 234 4.10 -24.06 5.93
C ILE A 234 3.55 -24.49 7.28
N ALA A 235 2.27 -24.23 7.54
CA ALA A 235 1.57 -24.73 8.70
C ALA A 235 1.04 -26.15 8.44
N ASP A 236 1.51 -27.13 9.21
CA ASP A 236 0.93 -28.46 9.26
C ASP A 236 -0.26 -28.44 10.21
N LEU A 237 -1.45 -28.47 9.61
CA LEU A 237 -2.73 -28.38 10.32
C LEU A 237 -3.04 -29.62 11.16
N PHE A 238 -2.36 -30.76 10.91
CA PHE A 238 -2.56 -31.98 11.67
C PHE A 238 -1.66 -32.02 12.91
N SER A 239 -0.36 -31.76 12.75
CA SER A 239 0.57 -31.79 13.87
C SER A 239 0.59 -30.51 14.71
N GLY A 240 0.01 -29.42 14.20
CA GLY A 240 0.00 -28.11 14.85
C GLY A 240 1.36 -27.44 14.89
N LYS A 241 2.25 -27.78 13.94
CA LYS A 241 3.61 -27.26 13.80
C LYS A 241 3.76 -26.44 12.52
N ILE A 242 4.83 -25.65 12.47
CA ILE A 242 5.29 -25.01 11.23
C ILE A 242 6.55 -25.71 10.70
N GLU A 243 6.64 -25.85 9.39
CA GLU A 243 7.83 -26.26 8.66
C GLU A 243 8.44 -25.01 8.01
N THR A 244 9.60 -24.56 8.49
CA THR A 244 10.31 -23.43 7.89
C THR A 244 10.87 -23.81 6.52
N VAL A 245 10.48 -23.07 5.49
CA VAL A 245 10.97 -23.25 4.12
C VAL A 245 12.24 -22.43 3.91
N ILE A 246 12.27 -21.19 4.37
CA ILE A 246 13.44 -20.31 4.30
C ILE A 246 13.44 -19.26 5.42
N GLN A 247 14.63 -18.90 5.89
CA GLN A 247 14.86 -17.71 6.70
C GLN A 247 15.42 -16.58 5.84
N LEU A 248 14.91 -15.37 6.06
CA LEU A 248 15.18 -14.17 5.29
C LEU A 248 15.87 -13.10 6.16
N PRO A 249 16.57 -12.13 5.54
CA PRO A 249 17.35 -11.11 6.24
C PRO A 249 16.51 -9.92 6.73
N GLY A 250 15.26 -10.15 7.15
CA GLY A 250 14.36 -9.09 7.57
C GLY A 250 13.07 -9.62 8.17
N PHE A 251 12.26 -8.72 8.75
CA PHE A 251 10.96 -9.09 9.33
C PHE A 251 9.95 -9.26 8.20
N THR A 252 9.47 -10.49 8.03
CA THR A 252 8.62 -10.84 6.90
C THR A 252 7.22 -10.26 7.06
N ARG A 253 6.73 -9.56 6.02
CA ARG A 253 5.39 -8.95 5.96
C ARG A 253 4.93 -8.91 4.51
N GLY A 254 3.65 -9.21 4.28
CA GLY A 254 3.11 -9.32 2.93
C GLY A 254 3.60 -10.58 2.22
N LEU A 255 2.64 -11.35 1.72
CA LEU A 255 2.90 -12.61 1.02
C LEU A 255 1.89 -12.75 -0.11
N SER A 256 2.40 -12.91 -1.33
CA SER A 256 1.59 -13.22 -2.50
C SER A 256 2.32 -14.24 -3.37
N PHE A 257 1.57 -15.00 -4.17
CA PHE A 257 2.11 -16.13 -4.95
C PHE A 257 1.75 -16.00 -6.43
N TRP A 258 2.66 -16.48 -7.29
CA TRP A 258 2.38 -16.67 -8.70
C TRP A 258 3.21 -17.81 -9.28
N GLY A 259 2.54 -18.86 -9.77
CA GLY A 259 3.19 -20.11 -10.16
C GLY A 259 4.00 -20.71 -9.01
N ASN A 260 5.27 -21.03 -9.26
CA ASN A 260 6.15 -21.60 -8.24
C ASN A 260 6.91 -20.53 -7.42
N LEU A 261 6.50 -19.27 -7.49
CA LEU A 261 7.17 -18.17 -6.79
C LEU A 261 6.30 -17.57 -5.69
N ALA A 262 6.92 -17.34 -4.53
CA ALA A 262 6.40 -16.49 -3.47
C ALA A 262 7.11 -15.13 -3.51
N PHE A 263 6.34 -14.06 -3.39
CA PHE A 263 6.82 -12.70 -3.22
C PHE A 263 6.63 -12.30 -1.76
N VAL A 264 7.74 -12.11 -1.05
CA VAL A 264 7.76 -11.86 0.40
C VAL A 264 8.32 -10.48 0.66
N GLY A 265 7.54 -9.61 1.31
CA GLY A 265 8.05 -8.32 1.76
C GLY A 265 8.88 -8.48 3.03
N LEU A 266 9.94 -7.69 3.14
CA LEU A 266 10.80 -7.58 4.31
C LEU A 266 10.78 -6.15 4.83
N SER A 267 10.75 -6.02 6.15
CA SER A 267 10.86 -4.76 6.87
C SER A 267 12.14 -4.74 7.71
N GLN A 268 12.74 -3.55 7.82
CA GLN A 268 13.69 -3.27 8.89
C GLN A 268 12.93 -3.24 10.20
N VAL A 269 13.44 -3.96 11.20
CA VAL A 269 12.97 -3.84 12.57
C VAL A 269 13.95 -2.98 13.32
N ARG A 270 13.51 -1.83 13.83
CA ARG A 270 14.29 -1.08 14.83
C ARG A 270 13.96 -1.65 16.22
N GLU A 271 14.96 -1.72 17.10
CA GLU A 271 14.73 -2.06 18.51
C GLU A 271 13.88 -0.95 19.17
N THR A 272 12.56 -1.15 19.09
CA THR A 272 11.55 -0.37 19.81
C THR A 272 10.83 -1.32 20.76
N ALA A 273 10.08 -0.78 21.72
CA ALA A 273 9.34 -1.58 22.71
C ALA A 273 8.45 -2.68 22.08
N VAL A 274 8.01 -2.50 20.83
CA VAL A 274 7.17 -3.45 20.11
C VAL A 274 7.95 -4.66 19.59
N PHE A 275 9.23 -4.51 19.23
CA PHE A 275 10.01 -5.56 18.58
C PHE A 275 11.19 -6.07 19.39
N SER A 276 11.40 -5.55 20.61
CA SER A 276 12.39 -6.11 21.54
C SER A 276 12.05 -7.55 21.93
N GLY A 277 13.07 -8.42 21.92
CA GLY A 277 12.95 -9.80 22.41
C GLY A 277 12.41 -10.82 21.41
N ILE A 278 12.38 -10.50 20.10
CA ILE A 278 12.04 -11.49 19.06
C ILE A 278 13.32 -12.17 18.51
N PRO A 279 13.26 -13.43 18.04
CA PRO A 279 14.45 -14.18 17.62
C PRO A 279 15.25 -13.50 16.50
N LEU A 280 14.58 -12.84 15.55
CA LEU A 280 15.22 -12.13 14.44
C LEU A 280 16.25 -11.08 14.92
N THR A 281 15.93 -10.33 15.97
CA THR A 281 16.83 -9.26 16.47
C THR A 281 18.05 -9.79 17.19
N GLN A 282 18.03 -11.06 17.60
CA GLN A 282 19.19 -11.75 18.17
C GLN A 282 20.10 -12.33 17.08
N ARG A 283 19.53 -12.67 15.93
CA ARG A 283 20.24 -13.32 14.82
C ARG A 283 20.88 -12.35 13.83
N LEU A 284 20.29 -11.18 13.62
CA LEU A 284 20.71 -10.23 12.59
C LEU A 284 21.08 -8.86 13.15
N GLU A 285 22.27 -8.40 12.82
CA GLU A 285 22.74 -7.04 13.11
C GLU A 285 22.10 -6.03 12.14
N GLU A 286 22.27 -6.29 10.83
CA GLU A 286 21.65 -5.52 9.74
C GLU A 286 20.37 -6.19 9.27
N ARG A 287 19.30 -5.40 9.12
CA ARG A 287 17.97 -5.87 8.69
C ARG A 287 17.60 -5.14 7.41
N ILE A 288 17.05 -5.87 6.45
CA ILE A 288 16.83 -5.38 5.09
C ILE A 288 15.35 -5.11 4.85
N CYS A 289 15.04 -4.04 4.10
CA CYS A 289 13.71 -3.74 3.58
C CYS A 289 13.66 -4.00 2.07
N GLY A 290 12.59 -4.62 1.59
CA GLY A 290 12.40 -4.89 0.17
C GLY A 290 11.61 -6.17 -0.11
N VAL A 291 11.51 -6.58 -1.37
CA VAL A 291 10.74 -7.76 -1.79
C VAL A 291 11.68 -8.88 -2.24
N TRP A 292 11.54 -10.06 -1.64
CA TRP A 292 12.27 -11.27 -1.98
C TRP A 292 11.39 -12.23 -2.77
N VAL A 293 11.96 -12.83 -3.81
CA VAL A 293 11.29 -13.81 -4.65
C VAL A 293 11.84 -15.18 -4.32
N ILE A 294 10.99 -16.08 -3.84
CA ILE A 294 11.36 -17.41 -3.35
C ILE A 294 10.75 -18.47 -4.25
N HIS A 295 11.55 -19.43 -4.71
CA HIS A 295 11.02 -20.62 -5.38
C HIS A 295 10.48 -21.60 -4.33
N ILE A 296 9.17 -21.84 -4.33
CA ILE A 296 8.46 -22.45 -3.19
C ILE A 296 8.75 -23.95 -3.02
N GLU A 297 9.16 -24.64 -4.08
CA GLU A 297 9.50 -26.07 -4.01
C GLU A 297 10.92 -26.30 -3.48
N THR A 298 11.84 -25.35 -3.72
CA THR A 298 13.27 -25.50 -3.37
C THR A 298 13.67 -24.66 -2.16
N GLY A 299 12.83 -23.71 -1.75
CA GLY A 299 13.11 -22.74 -0.70
C GLY A 299 14.22 -21.75 -1.05
N GLN A 300 14.62 -21.62 -2.32
CA GLN A 300 15.72 -20.74 -2.72
C GLN A 300 15.24 -19.32 -3.02
N THR A 301 16.02 -18.31 -2.62
CA THR A 301 15.84 -16.94 -3.13
C THR A 301 16.34 -16.87 -4.58
N VAL A 302 15.45 -16.51 -5.51
CA VAL A 302 15.77 -16.43 -6.95
C VAL A 302 15.96 -15.00 -7.46
N ALA A 303 15.39 -14.02 -6.76
CA ALA A 303 15.55 -12.60 -7.06
C ALA A 303 15.19 -11.76 -5.82
N PHE A 304 15.61 -10.50 -5.82
CA PHE A 304 15.16 -9.53 -4.82
C PHE A 304 15.17 -8.11 -5.38
N LEU A 305 14.42 -7.23 -4.70
CA LEU A 305 14.60 -5.79 -4.72
C LEU A 305 14.73 -5.32 -3.28
N GLN A 306 15.81 -4.62 -2.97
CA GLN A 306 16.10 -3.99 -1.70
C GLN A 306 15.90 -2.48 -1.81
N PHE A 307 15.19 -1.89 -0.86
CA PHE A 307 15.11 -0.44 -0.73
C PHE A 307 16.30 0.11 0.07
N GLU A 308 16.76 1.29 -0.32
CA GLU A 308 17.80 2.05 0.38
C GLU A 308 17.17 3.28 1.07
N ASP A 309 17.69 3.61 2.25
CA ASP A 309 17.41 4.81 3.06
C ASP A 309 15.93 5.05 3.45
N ALA A 310 15.10 5.49 2.50
CA ALA A 310 13.82 6.14 2.76
C ALA A 310 12.64 5.17 2.92
N VAL A 311 12.73 3.93 2.42
CA VAL A 311 11.72 2.89 2.66
C VAL A 311 12.31 1.80 3.53
N GLN A 312 11.86 1.76 4.78
CA GLN A 312 12.39 0.84 5.80
C GLN A 312 11.37 -0.20 6.24
N GLU A 313 10.14 -0.11 5.72
CA GLU A 313 9.02 -0.95 6.12
C GLU A 313 8.18 -1.29 4.90
N ILE A 314 7.85 -2.57 4.78
CA ILE A 314 6.83 -3.11 3.89
C ILE A 314 5.74 -3.74 4.75
N PHE A 315 4.50 -3.42 4.42
CA PHE A 315 3.35 -3.91 5.15
C PHE A 315 2.64 -5.06 4.42
N ALA A 316 2.30 -4.87 3.15
CA ALA A 316 1.68 -5.87 2.30
C ALA A 316 2.32 -5.91 0.91
N VAL A 317 2.21 -7.06 0.25
CA VAL A 317 2.67 -7.31 -1.12
C VAL A 317 1.56 -8.08 -1.82
N GLU A 318 1.11 -7.60 -2.98
CA GLU A 318 0.14 -8.29 -3.82
C GLU A 318 0.59 -8.33 -5.29
N VAL A 319 0.34 -9.46 -5.96
CA VAL A 319 0.58 -9.65 -7.39
C VAL A 319 -0.58 -9.08 -8.19
N LEU A 320 -0.28 -8.35 -9.27
CA LEU A 320 -1.26 -7.98 -10.31
C LEU A 320 -1.13 -8.93 -11.50
N PRO A 321 -2.04 -9.91 -11.63
CA PRO A 321 -1.94 -10.94 -12.66
C PRO A 321 -2.27 -10.40 -14.04
N GLY A 322 -1.43 -10.69 -15.04
CA GLY A 322 -1.64 -10.27 -16.43
C GLY A 322 -1.43 -8.78 -16.69
N ILE A 323 -0.87 -8.04 -15.72
CA ILE A 323 -0.67 -6.60 -15.76
C ILE A 323 0.81 -6.30 -15.50
N ARG A 324 1.49 -5.75 -16.50
CA ARG A 324 2.94 -5.52 -16.51
C ARG A 324 3.31 -4.12 -16.10
N PHE A 325 2.54 -3.12 -16.53
CA PHE A 325 2.86 -1.71 -16.33
C PHE A 325 1.61 -0.90 -15.94
N PRO A 326 1.06 -1.13 -14.73
CA PRO A 326 -0.15 -0.44 -14.30
C PRO A 326 0.16 0.97 -13.82
N GLU A 327 -0.78 1.88 -14.06
CA GLU A 327 -0.91 3.12 -13.30
C GLU A 327 -1.95 2.95 -12.18
N ILE A 328 -1.69 3.56 -11.02
CA ILE A 328 -2.63 3.62 -9.91
C ILE A 328 -2.88 5.10 -9.61
N ILE A 329 -4.12 5.54 -9.72
CA ILE A 329 -4.48 6.93 -9.42
C ILE A 329 -4.88 7.00 -7.95
N ASP A 330 -4.10 7.73 -7.15
CA ASP A 330 -4.45 8.08 -5.78
C ASP A 330 -5.55 9.14 -5.76
N TRP A 331 -5.27 10.31 -6.31
CA TRP A 331 -6.26 11.35 -6.55
C TRP A 331 -5.82 12.28 -7.69
N ASN A 332 -6.53 12.20 -8.82
CA ASN A 332 -6.34 13.11 -9.95
C ASN A 332 -7.70 13.64 -10.39
N GLU A 333 -8.03 14.86 -10.00
CA GLU A 333 -9.35 15.47 -10.24
C GLU A 333 -9.73 15.45 -11.73
N LYS A 334 -8.79 15.78 -12.62
CA LYS A 334 -9.06 15.82 -14.06
C LYS A 334 -9.34 14.43 -14.63
N LEU A 335 -8.51 13.44 -14.32
CA LEU A 335 -8.70 12.06 -14.80
C LEU A 335 -9.97 11.46 -14.21
N ILE A 336 -10.22 11.64 -12.91
CA ILE A 336 -11.40 11.12 -12.24
C ILE A 336 -12.68 11.75 -12.81
N ALA A 337 -12.72 13.08 -12.95
CA ALA A 337 -13.88 13.80 -13.47
C ALA A 337 -14.19 13.52 -14.95
N SER A 338 -13.24 12.96 -15.71
CA SER A 338 -13.39 12.68 -17.13
C SER A 338 -13.41 11.19 -17.49
N SER A 339 -13.30 10.30 -16.50
CA SER A 339 -13.27 8.85 -16.71
C SER A 339 -14.55 8.19 -16.23
N TYR A 340 -15.43 7.88 -17.19
CA TYR A 340 -16.72 7.24 -16.95
C TYR A 340 -16.64 5.74 -17.23
N VAL A 341 -17.35 4.94 -16.43
CA VAL A 341 -17.56 3.51 -16.68
C VAL A 341 -19.06 3.27 -16.61
N LEU A 342 -19.62 2.78 -17.71
CA LEU A 342 -21.04 2.49 -17.86
C LEU A 342 -21.23 0.99 -18.13
N PRO A 343 -22.40 0.41 -17.79
CA PRO A 343 -22.79 -0.88 -18.31
C PRO A 343 -22.82 -0.87 -19.85
N ASP A 344 -22.54 -2.01 -20.48
CA ASP A 344 -22.43 -2.11 -21.94
C ASP A 344 -23.70 -1.63 -22.67
N GLU A 345 -24.88 -1.91 -22.10
CA GLU A 345 -26.17 -1.45 -22.63
C GLU A 345 -26.26 0.08 -22.68
N ALA A 346 -25.84 0.77 -21.61
CA ALA A 346 -25.83 2.23 -21.57
C ALA A 346 -24.69 2.83 -22.43
N LEU A 347 -23.57 2.13 -22.53
CA LEU A 347 -22.46 2.53 -23.39
C LEU A 347 -22.83 2.46 -24.89
N ALA A 348 -23.70 1.53 -25.28
CA ALA A 348 -24.20 1.42 -26.66
C ALA A 348 -24.92 2.69 -27.11
N ASP A 349 -25.62 3.37 -26.20
CA ASP A 349 -26.35 4.62 -26.45
C ASP A 349 -25.45 5.88 -26.45
N VAL A 350 -24.18 5.76 -26.07
CA VAL A 350 -23.24 6.88 -26.15
C VAL A 350 -22.86 7.13 -27.62
N PRO A 351 -22.95 8.37 -28.14
CA PRO A 351 -22.53 8.67 -29.50
C PRO A 351 -21.05 8.32 -29.74
N GLU A 352 -20.74 7.65 -30.85
CA GLU A 352 -19.36 7.21 -31.17
C GLU A 352 -18.33 8.34 -31.12
N ALA A 353 -18.69 9.54 -31.58
CA ALA A 353 -17.83 10.72 -31.51
C ALA A 353 -17.41 11.07 -30.07
N GLN A 354 -18.26 10.81 -29.08
CA GLN A 354 -18.00 11.09 -27.67
C GLN A 354 -17.28 9.95 -26.94
N LYS A 355 -17.33 8.71 -27.48
CA LYS A 355 -16.53 7.58 -26.95
C LYS A 355 -15.02 7.82 -27.11
N GLN A 356 -14.61 8.61 -28.11
CA GLN A 356 -13.19 8.87 -28.44
C GLN A 356 -12.65 10.22 -27.93
N LEU A 357 -13.51 11.17 -27.55
CA LEU A 357 -13.11 12.52 -27.14
C LEU A 357 -12.69 12.54 -25.66
N THR A 358 -11.39 12.42 -25.38
CA THR A 358 -10.74 12.95 -24.15
C THR A 358 -9.21 12.87 -24.29
N THR A 359 -8.64 13.56 -25.29
CA THR A 359 -7.18 13.80 -25.39
C THR A 359 -6.81 15.23 -25.76
N THR A 360 -7.77 16.13 -25.97
CA THR A 360 -7.47 17.52 -26.38
C THR A 360 -8.14 18.53 -25.47
N SER A 361 -7.56 18.77 -24.29
CA SER A 361 -7.69 20.05 -23.61
C SER A 361 -6.41 20.39 -22.85
N SER A 362 -5.31 20.54 -23.59
CA SER A 362 -4.23 21.43 -23.17
C SER A 362 -4.74 22.85 -23.32
N THR A 363 -5.02 23.52 -22.21
CA THR A 363 -5.40 24.95 -22.18
C THR A 363 -4.30 25.77 -22.87
N PRO A 364 -4.62 26.64 -23.86
CA PRO A 364 -3.67 27.64 -24.31
C PRO A 364 -3.43 28.63 -23.17
N GLN A 365 -2.18 28.81 -22.77
CA GLN A 365 -1.77 29.97 -21.96
C GLN A 365 -2.22 31.24 -22.70
N GLN A 366 -3.20 31.95 -22.14
CA GLN A 366 -3.48 33.31 -22.58
C GLN A 366 -2.30 34.19 -22.17
N GLN A 367 -1.56 34.64 -23.20
CA GLN A 367 -0.65 35.77 -23.11
C GLN A 367 -1.40 36.96 -22.54
N VAL A 368 -0.92 37.45 -21.38
CA VAL A 368 -1.29 38.78 -20.90
C VAL A 368 -0.43 39.77 -21.68
N SER A 369 -1.00 40.36 -22.72
CA SER A 369 -0.48 41.57 -23.37
C SER A 369 -1.07 42.79 -22.68
N ASP A 370 -0.17 43.66 -22.25
CA ASP A 370 -0.39 44.97 -21.66
C ASP A 370 -1.12 45.93 -22.61
N SER A 371 -2.12 46.69 -22.14
CA SER A 371 -2.31 48.11 -22.48
C SER A 371 -3.56 48.74 -21.83
N SER A 372 -3.29 49.92 -21.28
CA SER A 372 -4.13 50.99 -20.76
C SER A 372 -5.37 51.38 -21.58
N GLU A 373 -6.48 51.77 -20.91
CA GLU A 373 -6.95 53.18 -20.83
C GLU A 373 -8.30 53.38 -20.09
N PHE A 374 -8.35 54.44 -19.28
CA PHE A 374 -9.47 55.32 -18.86
C PHE A 374 -10.78 54.77 -18.22
N SER A 375 -11.07 55.17 -16.96
CA SER A 375 -11.81 56.41 -16.65
C SER A 375 -12.32 56.51 -15.19
N LYS A 376 -11.92 57.60 -14.51
CA LYS A 376 -12.63 58.47 -13.55
C LYS A 376 -13.42 57.87 -12.35
N ASN A 377 -13.03 58.24 -11.12
CA ASN A 377 -13.77 59.26 -10.35
C ASN A 377 -13.12 59.71 -9.01
N ARG A 378 -13.02 61.05 -8.89
CA ARG A 378 -13.20 61.98 -7.74
C ARG A 378 -12.44 61.81 -6.41
N LEU A 379 -11.66 62.88 -6.14
CA LEU A 379 -11.14 63.38 -4.85
C LEU A 379 -12.26 63.88 -3.89
N PRO A 380 -11.93 64.15 -2.60
CA PRO A 380 -11.57 65.53 -2.23
C PRO A 380 -10.34 65.70 -1.30
N LYS A 381 -9.90 66.97 -1.27
CA LYS A 381 -8.70 67.62 -0.70
C LYS A 381 -8.57 67.63 0.83
N LYS A 382 -7.32 67.75 1.34
CA LYS A 382 -6.79 68.84 2.23
C LYS A 382 -5.34 68.50 2.70
N SER A 383 -4.32 69.27 2.31
CA SER A 383 -3.67 70.40 3.04
C SER A 383 -2.43 70.00 3.88
N GLY A 384 -1.25 70.60 3.64
CA GLY A 384 -0.17 70.60 4.63
C GLY A 384 1.28 70.81 4.15
N LYS A 385 1.70 72.08 4.05
CA LYS A 385 3.03 72.69 4.37
C LYS A 385 4.38 72.08 3.93
N GLN A 386 5.12 72.96 3.24
CA GLN A 386 6.58 73.18 3.12
C GLN A 386 7.52 72.60 4.20
N ARG A 387 8.73 72.18 3.77
CA ARG A 387 10.01 72.82 4.17
C ARG A 387 11.23 72.37 3.33
N LYS A 388 12.23 73.27 3.33
CA LYS A 388 13.46 73.39 2.52
C LYS A 388 14.64 72.53 3.01
N GLY A 389 15.64 72.34 2.14
CA GLY A 389 17.07 72.14 2.48
C GLY A 389 17.76 71.16 1.52
N LYS A 390 18.36 71.54 0.38
CA LYS A 390 19.67 72.18 0.09
C LYS A 390 20.94 71.42 0.52
N ARG A 391 21.78 71.14 -0.50
CA ARG A 391 23.24 70.87 -0.53
C ARG A 391 23.67 69.44 -0.16
N GLY A 392 24.64 68.79 -0.80
CA GLY A 392 25.63 69.11 -1.84
C GLY A 392 26.64 67.95 -1.87
N PHE A 393 26.95 67.40 -3.05
CA PHE A 393 28.28 67.40 -3.71
C PHE A 393 29.31 66.33 -3.27
N ASP A 394 30.12 65.97 -4.27
CA ASP A 394 31.34 65.12 -4.33
C ASP A 394 31.10 63.60 -4.33
N ILE A 395 31.27 62.84 -5.42
CA ILE A 395 32.29 62.74 -6.48
C ILE A 395 33.72 62.53 -5.95
N GLY A 396 34.21 61.29 -6.09
CA GLY A 396 35.63 61.05 -6.30
C GLY A 396 36.22 59.81 -5.63
N SER A 397 36.35 58.74 -6.43
CA SER A 397 37.65 58.13 -6.78
C SER A 397 37.90 56.66 -6.38
N LYS A 398 38.47 55.96 -7.39
CA LYS A 398 39.41 54.81 -7.38
C LYS A 398 38.88 53.38 -7.65
N GLU A 399 38.87 53.05 -8.95
CA GLU A 399 39.72 52.02 -9.63
C GLU A 399 40.96 51.55 -8.84
N ASN A 400 41.60 50.38 -9.02
CA ASN A 400 41.53 49.23 -9.94
C ASN A 400 42.52 48.16 -9.39
N CYS A 401 42.43 46.94 -9.94
CA CYS A 401 43.46 45.87 -9.98
C CYS A 401 43.83 45.13 -8.69
#